data_AF-A0AAD9YHW6-F1
#
_entry.id   AF-A0AAD9YHW6-F1
#
_cell.length_a   1.000
_cell.length_b   1.000
_cell.length_c   1.000
_cell.angle_alpha   90.00
_cell.angle_beta   90.00
_cell.angle_gamma   90.00
#
_symmetry.space_group_name_H-M   'P 1'
#
loop_
_entity.id
_entity.type
_entity.pdbx_description
1 polymer ?
#
loop_
_entity_poly.entity_id
_entity_poly.type
_entity_poly.pdbx_seq_one_letter_code
_entity_poly.pdbx_strand_id
1 'polypeptide(L)'
;MLSANASFSELNFNFPTKKHRNAGTFQRFEKGPAPVHKLGHFGVCVTDFQKTYDFFTSRFNFIPSDLVHDHTGRDVTVFLRLDRGEQLVDHHSFFFFEGPKFHVHHSSYETHDSDMQFLGHDWLRHRGYENFWGVGRHIMGSQIFDYWYDPSKFIFEHYVDGDQMNSSHPTSISEASPNGLHIWGMCKLSSNFRQTFVKV
;
A
#
# COMPACT_ATOMS: atom_id res chain seq x y z
N MET A 1 -19.24 14.28 -15.25
CA MET A 1 -18.49 15.02 -14.22
C MET A 1 -18.86 14.42 -12.89
N LEU A 2 -17.90 13.85 -12.16
CA LEU A 2 -18.15 13.41 -10.79
C LEU A 2 -18.31 14.68 -9.93
N SER A 3 -19.43 14.77 -9.22
CA SER A 3 -19.72 15.85 -8.27
C SER A 3 -18.60 15.90 -7.23
N ALA A 4 -17.92 17.03 -7.12
CA ALA A 4 -16.79 17.26 -6.21
C ALA A 4 -17.18 17.36 -4.72
N ASN A 5 -18.40 16.97 -4.34
CA ASN A 5 -18.95 17.20 -3.00
C ASN A 5 -19.61 15.97 -2.35
N ALA A 6 -19.32 14.75 -2.80
CA ALA A 6 -19.70 13.56 -2.05
C ALA A 6 -18.73 13.41 -0.86
N SER A 7 -19.09 13.96 0.30
CA SER A 7 -18.46 13.56 1.56
C SER A 7 -18.91 12.12 1.86
N PHE A 8 -17.98 11.18 1.77
CA PHE A 8 -18.23 9.81 2.18
C PHE A 8 -18.22 9.76 3.71
N SER A 9 -19.30 9.24 4.30
CA SER A 9 -19.38 9.04 5.75
C SER A 9 -18.69 7.74 6.15
N GLU A 10 -18.14 7.69 7.35
CA GLU A 10 -17.66 6.44 7.95
C GLU A 10 -18.80 5.41 8.06
N LEU A 11 -18.46 4.15 7.75
CA LEU A 11 -19.42 3.05 7.74
C LEU A 11 -19.60 2.42 9.11
N ASN A 12 -20.86 2.25 9.53
CA ASN A 12 -21.21 1.43 10.69
C ASN A 12 -21.36 -0.05 10.28
N PHE A 13 -20.34 -0.84 10.56
CA PHE A 13 -20.33 -2.28 10.31
C PHE A 13 -21.09 -3.05 11.38
N ASN A 14 -21.87 -4.05 10.97
CA ASN A 14 -22.51 -4.99 11.86
C ASN A 14 -21.63 -6.23 12.03
N PHE A 15 -21.25 -6.55 13.27
CA PHE A 15 -20.53 -7.79 13.61
C PHE A 15 -21.52 -8.90 14.01
N PRO A 16 -21.08 -10.17 14.08
CA PRO A 16 -21.96 -11.28 14.45
C PRO A 16 -22.68 -11.08 15.79
N THR A 17 -21.98 -10.54 16.80
CA THR A 17 -22.49 -10.36 18.17
C THR A 17 -22.95 -8.94 18.49
N LYS A 18 -22.54 -7.93 17.70
CA LYS A 18 -22.90 -6.53 17.93
C LYS A 18 -23.35 -5.88 16.63
N LYS A 19 -24.58 -5.38 16.61
CA LYS A 19 -25.15 -4.62 15.49
C LYS A 19 -25.03 -3.13 15.80
N HIS A 20 -24.21 -2.42 15.03
CA HIS A 20 -23.98 -0.98 15.17
C HIS A 20 -24.92 -0.13 14.32
N ARG A 21 -25.59 -0.75 13.35
CA ARG A 21 -26.46 -0.07 12.40
C ARG A 21 -27.92 -0.12 12.85
N ASN A 22 -28.61 1.01 12.73
CA ASN A 22 -30.04 1.12 12.99
C ASN A 22 -30.86 0.22 12.05
N ALA A 23 -31.99 -0.28 12.56
CA ALA A 23 -32.95 -1.04 11.76
C ALA A 23 -33.43 -0.21 10.57
N GLY A 24 -33.48 -0.82 9.38
CA GLY A 24 -33.90 -0.15 8.14
C GLY A 24 -32.80 0.65 7.42
N THR A 25 -31.59 0.76 7.98
CA THR A 25 -30.45 1.35 7.28
C THR A 25 -29.67 0.27 6.52
N PHE A 26 -29.36 0.50 5.24
CA PHE A 26 -28.69 -0.45 4.36
C PHE A 26 -27.37 0.12 3.82
N GLN A 27 -26.38 -0.75 3.60
CA GLN A 27 -25.16 -0.41 2.86
C GLN A 27 -25.32 -0.95 1.45
N ARG A 28 -25.78 -0.09 0.54
CA ARG A 28 -25.97 -0.39 -0.88
C ARG A 28 -25.35 0.76 -1.66
N PHE A 29 -24.15 0.54 -2.18
CA PHE A 29 -23.35 1.57 -2.82
C PHE A 29 -23.64 1.62 -4.32
N GLU A 30 -23.47 2.79 -4.91
CA GLU A 30 -23.47 2.94 -6.37
C GLU A 30 -22.14 2.45 -6.93
N LYS A 31 -22.18 1.73 -8.05
CA LYS A 31 -20.96 1.30 -8.74
C LYS A 31 -20.26 2.50 -9.36
N GLY A 32 -18.95 2.59 -9.18
CA GLY A 32 -18.16 3.69 -9.73
C GLY A 32 -16.66 3.53 -9.47
N PRO A 33 -15.83 4.45 -10.00
CA PRO A 33 -14.42 4.49 -9.66
C PRO A 33 -14.24 4.80 -8.17
N ALA A 34 -13.16 4.30 -7.57
CA ALA A 34 -12.81 4.64 -6.20
C ALA A 34 -12.40 6.13 -6.11
N PRO A 35 -12.96 6.91 -5.17
CA PRO A 35 -12.46 8.25 -4.88
C PRO A 35 -11.08 8.15 -4.22
N VAL A 36 -10.15 8.99 -4.67
CA VAL A 36 -8.82 9.12 -4.06
C VAL A 36 -8.86 10.23 -3.02
N HIS A 37 -8.42 9.91 -1.80
CA HIS A 37 -8.31 10.85 -0.70
C HIS A 37 -6.96 11.60 -0.72
N LYS A 38 -5.85 10.85 -0.79
CA LYS A 38 -4.49 11.40 -0.83
C LYS A 38 -3.51 10.47 -1.56
N LEU A 39 -2.34 11.01 -1.89
CA LEU A 39 -1.15 10.19 -2.15
C LEU A 39 -0.69 9.58 -0.82
N GLY A 40 -0.49 8.26 -0.78
CA GLY A 40 0.04 7.56 0.40
C GLY A 40 1.55 7.45 0.36
N HIS A 41 2.06 6.68 -0.59
CA HIS A 41 3.48 6.42 -0.69
C HIS A 41 3.98 6.27 -2.13
N PHE A 42 5.30 6.34 -2.26
CA PHE A 42 6.00 6.14 -3.52
C PHE A 42 7.11 5.11 -3.34
N GLY A 43 7.21 4.19 -4.30
CA GLY A 43 8.15 3.09 -4.29
C GLY A 43 9.13 3.14 -5.45
N VAL A 44 10.40 2.84 -5.17
CA VAL A 44 11.43 2.70 -6.22
C VAL A 44 12.31 1.48 -6.00
N CYS A 45 12.82 0.93 -7.09
CA CYS A 45 13.97 0.04 -7.06
C CYS A 45 15.23 0.87 -7.18
N VAL A 46 16.23 0.62 -6.33
CA VAL A 46 17.54 1.27 -6.36
C VAL A 46 18.64 0.25 -6.60
N THR A 47 19.83 0.71 -6.98
CA THR A 47 20.98 -0.17 -7.28
C THR A 47 21.99 -0.26 -6.14
N ASP A 48 21.82 0.53 -5.09
CA ASP A 48 22.68 0.56 -3.90
C ASP A 48 21.81 0.95 -2.71
N PHE A 49 21.37 -0.06 -1.95
CA PHE A 49 20.47 0.11 -0.82
C PHE A 49 21.12 0.96 0.26
N GLN A 50 22.33 0.60 0.69
CA GLN A 50 22.97 1.25 1.84
C GLN A 50 23.19 2.73 1.58
N LYS A 51 23.71 3.09 0.40
CA LYS A 51 23.92 4.49 0.03
C LYS A 51 22.60 5.27 -0.03
N THR A 52 21.54 4.65 -0.53
CA THR A 52 20.20 5.27 -0.60
C THR A 52 19.62 5.45 0.80
N TYR A 53 19.71 4.43 1.64
CA TYR A 53 19.27 4.43 3.02
C TYR A 53 19.97 5.53 3.83
N ASP A 54 21.30 5.59 3.78
CA ASP A 54 22.08 6.61 4.47
C ASP A 54 21.69 8.00 3.98
N PHE A 55 21.49 8.19 2.66
CA PHE A 55 21.09 9.48 2.11
C PHE A 55 19.72 9.93 2.64
N PHE A 56 18.70 9.07 2.58
CA PHE A 56 17.35 9.45 3.00
C PHE A 56 17.23 9.61 4.52
N THR A 57 17.88 8.75 5.30
CA THR A 57 17.78 8.80 6.78
C THR A 57 18.70 9.84 7.42
N SER A 58 19.77 10.29 6.74
CA SER A 58 20.66 11.34 7.29
C SER A 58 20.35 12.76 6.79
N ARG A 59 19.64 12.90 5.67
CA ARG A 59 19.36 14.21 5.05
C ARG A 59 17.88 14.62 5.13
N PHE A 60 17.00 13.64 5.27
CA PHE A 60 15.57 13.86 5.38
C PHE A 60 15.10 13.28 6.70
N ASN A 61 13.93 13.71 7.13
CA ASN A 61 13.36 13.31 8.40
C ASN A 61 12.66 11.94 8.29
N PHE A 62 13.33 10.97 7.66
CA PHE A 62 12.81 9.61 7.47
C PHE A 62 13.42 8.65 8.49
N ILE A 63 12.57 7.81 9.08
CA ILE A 63 12.96 6.69 9.94
C ILE A 63 12.29 5.40 9.45
N PRO A 64 12.93 4.24 9.61
CA PRO A 64 12.39 2.98 9.11
C PRO A 64 11.28 2.43 10.01
N SER A 65 10.18 2.06 9.38
CA SER A 65 9.08 1.27 9.97
C SER A 65 9.36 -0.21 9.85
N ASP A 66 9.72 -0.67 8.65
CA ASP A 66 10.22 -2.01 8.40
C ASP A 66 11.57 -1.97 7.69
N LEU A 67 12.47 -2.86 8.11
CA LEU A 67 13.67 -3.26 7.39
C LEU A 67 13.57 -4.75 7.04
N VAL A 68 13.87 -5.07 5.79
CA VAL A 68 13.92 -6.45 5.32
C VAL A 68 15.34 -6.76 4.89
N HIS A 69 15.90 -7.84 5.43
CA HIS A 69 17.25 -8.31 5.11
C HIS A 69 17.23 -9.59 4.27
N ASP A 70 18.29 -9.79 3.48
CA ASP A 70 18.54 -11.06 2.79
C ASP A 70 19.07 -12.13 3.76
N HIS A 71 19.28 -13.35 3.25
CA HIS A 71 19.79 -14.50 4.01
C HIS A 71 21.21 -14.29 4.57
N THR A 72 21.94 -13.28 4.11
CA THR A 72 23.27 -12.90 4.64
C THR A 72 23.17 -11.89 5.78
N GLY A 73 21.96 -11.42 6.09
CA GLY A 73 21.71 -10.38 7.10
C GLY A 73 21.91 -8.96 6.59
N ARG A 74 22.05 -8.77 5.27
CA ARG A 74 22.18 -7.45 4.66
C ARG A 74 20.80 -6.88 4.35
N ASP A 75 20.54 -5.66 4.78
CA ASP A 75 19.30 -4.96 4.46
C ASP A 75 19.18 -4.70 2.95
N VAL A 76 17.99 -4.97 2.42
CA VAL A 76 17.70 -4.94 0.98
C VAL A 76 16.38 -4.26 0.66
N THR A 77 15.49 -4.06 1.63
CA THR A 77 14.25 -3.30 1.48
C THR A 77 13.96 -2.51 2.75
N VAL A 78 13.42 -1.31 2.58
CA VAL A 78 13.00 -0.46 3.69
C VAL A 78 11.70 0.24 3.39
N PHE A 79 10.85 0.35 4.40
CA PHE A 79 9.63 1.17 4.41
C PHE A 79 9.87 2.34 5.37
N LEU A 80 9.90 3.56 4.85
CA LEU A 80 10.25 4.77 5.59
C LEU A 80 9.02 5.61 5.92
N ARG A 81 8.83 5.90 7.21
CA ARG A 81 7.89 6.91 7.70
C ARG A 81 8.60 8.23 8.00
N LEU A 82 7.84 9.31 7.99
CA LEU A 82 8.34 10.62 8.42
C LEU A 82 8.40 10.67 9.95
N ASP A 83 9.56 10.99 10.51
CA ASP A 83 9.67 11.30 11.92
C ASP A 83 8.97 12.62 12.22
N ARG A 84 7.83 12.59 12.89
CA ARG A 84 7.11 13.79 13.36
C ARG A 84 7.00 13.82 14.87
N GLY A 85 7.95 13.17 15.57
CA GLY A 85 7.89 12.95 17.00
C GLY A 85 6.68 12.09 17.37
N GLU A 86 5.88 12.56 18.33
CA GLU A 86 4.71 11.83 18.83
C GLU A 86 3.51 11.83 17.86
N GLN A 87 3.53 12.68 16.83
CA GLN A 87 2.44 12.72 15.86
C GLN A 87 2.40 11.43 15.04
N LEU A 88 1.23 10.79 15.02
CA LEU A 88 0.96 9.65 14.16
C LEU A 88 1.08 10.03 12.68
N VAL A 89 1.81 9.21 11.95
CA VAL A 89 2.00 9.26 10.50
C VAL A 89 1.71 7.90 9.89
N ASP A 90 1.50 7.85 8.57
CA ASP A 90 1.34 6.57 7.87
C ASP A 90 2.59 5.69 8.06
N HIS A 91 2.37 4.37 8.06
CA HIS A 91 3.42 3.36 8.15
C HIS A 91 4.62 3.66 7.25
N HIS A 92 4.38 4.17 6.05
CA HIS A 92 5.43 4.68 5.19
C HIS A 92 4.86 5.69 4.20
N SER A 93 5.71 6.62 3.78
CA SER A 93 5.45 7.53 2.65
C SER A 93 6.44 7.32 1.52
N PHE A 94 7.54 6.60 1.78
CA PHE A 94 8.53 6.23 0.78
C PHE A 94 9.06 4.85 1.10
N PHE A 95 9.29 4.03 0.09
CA PHE A 95 9.97 2.76 0.26
C PHE A 95 10.89 2.49 -0.93
N PHE A 96 11.89 1.65 -0.70
CA PHE A 96 12.72 1.14 -1.77
C PHE A 96 13.30 -0.20 -1.45
N PHE A 97 13.63 -0.93 -2.52
CA PHE A 97 14.35 -2.19 -2.46
C PHE A 97 15.54 -2.16 -3.44
N GLU A 98 16.54 -2.99 -3.16
CA GLU A 98 17.68 -3.14 -4.06
C GLU A 98 17.37 -4.07 -5.22
N GLY A 99 17.80 -3.68 -6.42
CA GLY A 99 17.75 -4.51 -7.60
C GLY A 99 18.80 -4.12 -8.64
N PRO A 100 18.90 -4.86 -9.75
CA PRO A 100 19.98 -4.69 -10.72
C PRO A 100 19.90 -3.39 -11.53
N LYS A 101 18.74 -2.71 -11.53
CA LYS A 101 18.52 -1.47 -12.29
C LYS A 101 17.48 -0.59 -11.59
N PHE A 102 17.78 0.70 -11.52
CA PHE A 102 16.85 1.71 -11.07
C PHE A 102 15.56 1.72 -11.90
N HIS A 103 14.42 1.72 -11.23
CA HIS A 103 13.11 1.96 -11.84
C HIS A 103 12.10 2.42 -10.79
N VAL A 104 11.05 3.11 -11.24
CA VAL A 104 9.88 3.38 -10.41
C VAL A 104 9.14 2.07 -10.20
N HIS A 105 8.83 1.77 -8.95
CA HIS A 105 8.08 0.57 -8.60
C HIS A 105 6.58 0.86 -8.66
N HIS A 106 6.05 1.78 -7.85
CA HIS A 106 4.68 2.29 -7.99
C HIS A 106 4.44 3.60 -7.22
N SER A 107 3.31 4.24 -7.50
CA SER A 107 2.70 5.28 -6.65
C SER A 107 1.39 4.78 -6.05
N SER A 108 1.13 5.10 -4.79
CA SER A 108 0.00 4.57 -4.04
C SER A 108 -0.97 5.65 -3.57
N TYR A 109 -2.27 5.35 -3.59
CA TYR A 109 -3.35 6.31 -3.33
C TYR A 109 -4.34 5.77 -2.31
N GLU A 110 -4.58 6.53 -1.25
CA GLU A 110 -5.54 6.14 -0.22
C GLU A 110 -6.96 6.36 -0.74
N THR A 111 -7.81 5.36 -0.57
CA THR A 111 -9.25 5.46 -0.86
C THR A 111 -10.04 5.47 0.45
N HIS A 112 -11.35 5.70 0.37
CA HIS A 112 -12.16 5.98 1.57
C HIS A 112 -12.28 4.79 2.54
N ASP A 113 -12.68 3.63 2.03
CA ASP A 113 -12.79 2.39 2.79
C ASP A 113 -12.69 1.18 1.85
N SER A 114 -12.69 -0.03 2.41
CA SER A 114 -12.55 -1.26 1.64
C SER A 114 -13.70 -1.49 0.66
N ASP A 115 -14.93 -1.09 1.00
CA ASP A 115 -16.06 -1.19 0.07
C ASP A 115 -15.84 -0.28 -1.15
N MET A 116 -15.38 0.96 -0.95
CA MET A 116 -15.07 1.89 -2.04
C MET A 116 -13.89 1.42 -2.89
N GLN A 117 -12.85 0.88 -2.26
CA GLN A 117 -11.72 0.27 -2.97
C GLN A 117 -12.20 -0.89 -3.86
N PHE A 118 -13.03 -1.79 -3.32
CA PHE A 118 -13.51 -2.96 -4.06
C PHE A 118 -14.48 -2.60 -5.19
N LEU A 119 -15.30 -1.55 -5.01
CA LEU A 119 -16.12 -0.99 -6.07
C LEU A 119 -15.25 -0.40 -7.18
N GLY A 120 -14.20 0.33 -6.83
CA GLY A 120 -13.22 0.84 -7.80
C GLY A 120 -12.50 -0.28 -8.55
N HIS A 121 -12.09 -1.33 -7.83
CA HIS A 121 -11.52 -2.53 -8.42
C HIS A 121 -12.47 -3.17 -9.46
N ASP A 122 -13.73 -3.42 -9.08
CA ASP A 122 -14.74 -3.98 -9.97
C ASP A 122 -14.99 -3.06 -11.17
N TRP A 123 -15.05 -1.75 -10.96
CA TRP A 123 -15.23 -0.77 -12.01
C TRP A 123 -14.08 -0.79 -13.03
N LEU A 124 -12.82 -0.78 -12.58
CA LEU A 124 -11.66 -0.84 -13.45
C LEU A 124 -11.63 -2.15 -14.26
N ARG A 125 -11.97 -3.28 -13.63
CA ARG A 125 -12.12 -4.56 -14.33
C ARG A 125 -13.15 -4.49 -15.45
N HIS A 126 -14.35 -3.96 -15.16
CA HIS A 126 -15.43 -3.84 -16.16
C HIS A 126 -15.07 -2.90 -17.31
N ARG A 127 -14.18 -1.94 -17.07
CA ARG A 127 -13.69 -0.99 -18.08
C ARG A 127 -12.51 -1.54 -18.89
N GLY A 128 -12.03 -2.74 -18.57
CA GLY A 128 -10.95 -3.40 -19.29
C GLY A 128 -9.55 -2.86 -18.98
N TYR A 129 -9.37 -2.19 -17.84
CA TYR A 129 -8.03 -1.82 -17.37
C TYR A 129 -7.23 -3.08 -17.01
N GLU A 130 -5.91 -2.97 -17.05
CA GLU A 130 -5.02 -4.10 -16.79
C GLU A 130 -4.67 -4.16 -15.30
N ASN A 131 -5.18 -5.21 -14.64
CA ASN A 131 -4.85 -5.49 -13.24
C ASN A 131 -3.43 -6.05 -13.15
N PHE A 132 -2.61 -5.45 -12.30
CA PHE A 132 -1.24 -5.89 -12.04
C PHE A 132 -1.19 -6.93 -10.93
N TRP A 133 -1.89 -6.66 -9.83
CA TRP A 133 -2.07 -7.56 -8.69
C TRP A 133 -3.48 -7.37 -8.13
N GLY A 134 -4.19 -8.46 -7.89
CA GLY A 134 -5.54 -8.45 -7.35
C GLY A 134 -5.59 -7.93 -5.91
N VAL A 135 -6.80 -7.90 -5.36
CA VAL A 135 -7.02 -7.44 -3.98
C VAL A 135 -6.27 -8.34 -3.00
N GLY A 136 -5.59 -7.73 -2.03
CA GLY A 136 -4.89 -8.42 -0.96
C GLY A 136 -4.68 -7.54 0.27
N ARG A 137 -4.00 -8.07 1.28
CA ARG A 137 -3.56 -7.33 2.47
C ARG A 137 -2.08 -7.52 2.72
N HIS A 138 -1.32 -6.44 2.83
CA HIS A 138 0.10 -6.47 3.14
C HIS A 138 0.38 -6.94 4.57
N ILE A 139 1.56 -7.53 4.79
CA ILE A 139 2.09 -7.77 6.13
C ILE A 139 2.62 -6.44 6.69
N MET A 140 3.52 -5.78 5.96
CA MET A 140 4.06 -4.46 6.33
C MET A 140 3.00 -3.38 6.15
N GLY A 141 2.72 -2.64 7.23
CA GLY A 141 1.71 -1.58 7.27
C GLY A 141 0.25 -2.02 7.13
N SER A 142 -0.04 -3.32 7.09
CA SER A 142 -1.39 -3.92 7.11
C SER A 142 -2.41 -3.46 6.04
N GLN A 143 -1.96 -2.67 5.07
CA GLN A 143 -2.80 -2.06 4.04
C GLN A 143 -3.55 -3.12 3.23
N ILE A 144 -4.85 -2.90 3.01
CA ILE A 144 -5.58 -3.61 1.95
C ILE A 144 -5.24 -2.91 0.65
N PHE A 145 -4.79 -3.66 -0.35
CA PHE A 145 -4.29 -3.14 -1.61
C PHE A 145 -5.04 -3.69 -2.81
N ASP A 146 -4.99 -2.96 -3.92
CA ASP A 146 -5.05 -3.51 -5.27
C ASP A 146 -4.10 -2.74 -6.19
N TYR A 147 -3.62 -3.40 -7.25
CA TYR A 147 -2.64 -2.80 -8.16
C TYR A 147 -3.07 -2.86 -9.61
N TRP A 148 -2.76 -1.79 -10.33
CA TRP A 148 -3.16 -1.59 -11.72
C TRP A 148 -2.03 -0.99 -12.53
N TYR A 149 -2.02 -1.29 -13.83
CA TYR A 149 -1.24 -0.51 -14.78
C TYR A 149 -2.04 0.70 -15.25
N ASP A 150 -1.40 1.87 -15.25
CA ASP A 150 -1.89 3.03 -15.97
C ASP A 150 -1.73 2.84 -17.50
N PRO A 151 -2.27 3.74 -18.33
CA PRO A 151 -2.10 3.68 -19.79
C PRO A 151 -0.64 3.71 -20.26
N SER A 152 0.27 4.25 -19.44
CA SER A 152 1.71 4.34 -19.70
C SER A 152 2.52 3.16 -19.14
N LYS A 153 1.85 2.17 -18.54
CA LYS A 153 2.43 1.00 -17.85
C LYS A 153 3.22 1.29 -16.57
N PHE A 154 3.00 2.45 -15.95
CA PHE A 154 3.34 2.63 -14.54
C PHE A 154 2.36 1.86 -13.67
N ILE A 155 2.87 1.30 -12.59
CA ILE A 155 2.04 0.62 -11.59
C ILE A 155 1.52 1.69 -10.63
N PHE A 156 0.23 1.65 -10.35
CA PHE A 156 -0.35 2.38 -9.24
C PHE A 156 -1.15 1.45 -8.34
N GLU A 157 -1.23 1.83 -7.07
CA GLU A 157 -1.93 1.10 -6.02
C GLU A 157 -3.09 1.93 -5.48
N HIS A 158 -4.25 1.31 -5.23
CA HIS A 158 -5.17 1.84 -4.24
C HIS A 158 -4.96 1.11 -2.93
N TYR A 159 -4.96 1.84 -1.82
CA TYR A 159 -4.94 1.22 -0.51
C TYR A 159 -5.98 1.81 0.44
N VAL A 160 -6.27 1.04 1.51
CA VAL A 160 -7.02 1.47 2.70
C VAL A 160 -6.51 0.73 3.94
N ASP A 161 -6.89 1.21 5.12
CA ASP A 161 -6.67 0.51 6.40
C ASP A 161 -5.17 0.25 6.67
N GLY A 162 -4.35 1.29 6.50
CA GLY A 162 -2.92 1.25 6.77
C GLY A 162 -2.58 1.60 8.22
N ASP A 163 -1.55 0.97 8.76
CA ASP A 163 -1.07 1.24 10.12
C ASP A 163 -0.54 2.67 10.26
N GLN A 164 -0.73 3.24 11.45
CA GLN A 164 -0.16 4.52 11.83
C GLN A 164 0.90 4.34 12.91
N MET A 165 1.99 5.09 12.80
CA MET A 165 3.15 4.98 13.67
C MET A 165 3.66 6.37 14.08
N ASN A 166 4.45 6.43 15.13
CA ASN A 166 5.17 7.64 15.53
C ASN A 166 6.65 7.31 15.85
N SER A 167 7.41 8.28 16.38
CA SER A 167 8.84 8.11 16.66
C SER A 167 9.13 7.08 17.77
N SER A 168 8.17 6.81 18.67
CA SER A 168 8.35 5.86 19.77
C SER A 168 8.25 4.38 19.34
N HIS A 169 7.66 4.12 18.18
CA HIS A 169 7.49 2.76 17.67
C HIS A 169 8.82 2.24 17.08
N PRO A 170 9.31 1.07 17.51
CA PRO A 170 10.57 0.54 17.00
C PRO A 170 10.44 0.10 15.54
N THR A 171 11.57 0.06 14.85
CA THR A 171 11.66 -0.55 13.52
C THR A 171 11.47 -2.06 13.62
N SER A 172 10.57 -2.59 12.82
CA SER A 172 10.40 -4.02 12.62
C SER A 172 11.46 -4.53 11.65
N ILE A 173 12.06 -5.68 11.96
CA ILE A 173 13.12 -6.29 11.17
C ILE A 173 12.69 -7.70 10.80
N SER A 174 12.78 -8.04 9.52
CA SER A 174 12.36 -9.35 9.02
C SER A 174 13.29 -9.86 7.90
N GLU A 175 13.31 -11.17 7.71
CA GLU A 175 14.02 -11.79 6.59
C GLU A 175 13.12 -11.82 5.35
N ALA A 176 13.70 -11.54 4.18
CA ALA A 176 13.02 -11.61 2.90
C ALA A 176 12.46 -13.02 2.66
N SER A 177 11.16 -13.10 2.37
CA SER A 177 10.46 -14.37 2.15
C SER A 177 9.48 -14.26 0.98
N PRO A 178 9.30 -15.32 0.17
CA PRO A 178 8.29 -15.35 -0.89
C PRO A 178 6.86 -15.08 -0.39
N ASN A 179 6.58 -15.38 0.88
CA ASN A 179 5.29 -15.14 1.52
C ASN A 179 5.32 -13.92 2.47
N GLY A 180 6.41 -13.14 2.46
CA GLY A 180 6.61 -12.00 3.37
C GLY A 180 5.86 -10.74 2.97
N LEU A 181 5.17 -10.72 1.82
CA LEU A 181 4.56 -9.50 1.29
C LEU A 181 3.09 -9.31 1.68
N HIS A 182 2.33 -10.38 1.87
CA HIS A 182 0.88 -10.30 2.07
C HIS A 182 0.37 -11.42 2.98
N ILE A 183 -0.65 -11.09 3.77
CA ILE A 183 -1.37 -12.02 4.64
C ILE A 183 -2.33 -12.88 3.80
N TRP A 184 -3.07 -12.25 2.89
CA TRP A 184 -4.00 -12.88 1.97
C TRP A 184 -4.12 -12.05 0.69
N GLY A 185 -4.58 -12.66 -0.39
CA GLY A 185 -4.83 -11.96 -1.66
C GLY A 185 -4.83 -12.88 -2.87
N MET A 186 -5.43 -12.40 -3.97
CA MET A 186 -5.41 -13.15 -5.21
C MET A 186 -4.13 -12.87 -6.01
N CYS A 187 -3.27 -13.87 -6.10
CA CYS A 187 -2.16 -13.90 -7.05
C CYS A 187 -2.69 -14.17 -8.48
N LYS A 188 -3.34 -13.19 -9.11
CA LYS A 188 -3.22 -13.10 -10.57
C LYS A 188 -1.87 -12.47 -10.85
N LEU A 189 -0.85 -13.33 -10.79
CA LEU A 189 0.50 -12.96 -11.20
C LEU A 189 0.44 -12.65 -12.69
N SER A 190 0.50 -11.37 -13.06
CA SER A 190 1.08 -11.06 -14.36
C SER A 190 2.45 -11.76 -14.41
N SER A 191 2.87 -12.24 -15.58
CA SER A 191 4.15 -12.96 -15.73
C SER A 191 5.36 -12.16 -15.21
N ASN A 192 5.20 -10.85 -14.99
CA ASN A 192 6.23 -9.92 -14.54
C ASN A 192 6.31 -9.74 -13.01
N PHE A 193 5.34 -10.23 -12.23
CA PHE A 193 5.26 -10.00 -10.79
C PHE A 193 6.53 -10.39 -10.01
N ARG A 194 7.12 -11.55 -10.34
CA ARG A 194 8.33 -12.05 -9.66
C ARG A 194 9.55 -11.15 -9.85
N GLN A 195 9.60 -10.33 -10.89
CA GLN A 195 10.72 -9.42 -11.14
C GLN A 195 10.62 -8.13 -10.32
N THR A 196 9.42 -7.77 -9.86
CA THR A 196 9.14 -6.46 -9.27
C THR A 196 9.13 -6.49 -7.74
N PHE A 197 8.74 -7.62 -7.12
CA PHE A 197 8.56 -7.69 -5.65
C PHE A 197 9.41 -8.74 -4.91
N VAL A 198 10.00 -9.73 -5.60
CA VAL A 198 10.55 -10.95 -4.94
C VAL A 198 11.99 -11.27 -5.34
N LYS A 199 12.63 -10.51 -6.25
CA LYS A 199 14.05 -10.70 -6.55
C LYS A 199 14.91 -9.91 -5.59
N VAL A 200 15.04 -10.43 -4.37
CA VAL A 200 16.26 -10.29 -3.55
C VAL A 200 17.15 -11.48 -3.87
#